data_AF-A0A843KET2-F1
#
_entry.id   AF-A0A843KET2-F1
#
_cell.length_a   1.000
_cell.length_b   1.000
_cell.length_c   1.000
_cell.angle_alpha   90.00
_cell.angle_beta   90.00
_cell.angle_gamma   90.00
#
_symmetry.space_group_name_H-M   'P 1'
#
loop_
_entity.id
_entity.type
_entity.pdbx_description
1 polymer ?
#
loop_
_entity_poly.entity_id
_entity_poly.type
_entity_poly.pdbx_seq_one_letter_code
_entity_poly.pdbx_strand_id
1 'polypeptide(L)'
;MHILLNEDEIAYIEGENGTIALAKTKGHFFYLETEQKEIVLFTEPEELIVASSFGRGEKIRRGLHCTLFQIRELEAPLIVLPKGHPASPRLKTVVSIGPSTRLSCMILPGTHPEQNVLCGSEEFHGLEIIAEPEGAEVKGWPAGGQIASVTVERF
;
A
#
# COMPACT_ATOMS: atom_id res chain seq x y z
N MET A 1 2.00 -3.31 16.54
CA MET A 1 2.94 -4.36 16.09
C MET A 1 4.01 -3.67 15.29
N HIS A 2 5.29 -3.99 15.48
CA HIS A 2 6.37 -3.39 14.67
C HIS A 2 6.83 -4.36 13.59
N ILE A 3 7.04 -3.86 12.39
CA ILE A 3 7.62 -4.57 11.26
C ILE A 3 8.97 -3.91 10.99
N LEU A 4 10.06 -4.64 11.21
CA LEU A 4 11.39 -4.21 10.79
C LEU A 4 11.47 -4.29 9.26
N LEU A 5 11.95 -3.23 8.63
CA LEU A 5 11.93 -3.11 7.17
C LEU A 5 13.04 -2.16 6.70
N ASN A 6 14.03 -2.71 5.99
CA ASN A 6 15.09 -1.94 5.35
C ASN A 6 14.68 -1.43 3.97
N GLU A 7 15.50 -0.56 3.38
CA GLU A 7 15.22 0.07 2.08
C GLU A 7 15.13 -0.92 0.90
N ASP A 8 15.86 -2.03 0.96
CA ASP A 8 15.90 -3.08 -0.06
C ASP A 8 14.95 -4.26 0.26
N GLU A 9 13.99 -4.04 1.15
CA GLU A 9 13.03 -5.05 1.58
C GLU A 9 11.58 -4.63 1.30
N ILE A 10 10.72 -5.65 1.18
CA ILE A 10 9.27 -5.54 1.12
C ILE A 10 8.68 -6.40 2.24
N ALA A 11 7.71 -5.86 2.96
CA ALA A 11 6.92 -6.64 3.90
C ALA A 11 5.53 -6.92 3.33
N TYR A 12 5.05 -8.14 3.55
CA TYR A 12 3.69 -8.57 3.27
C TYR A 12 2.95 -8.88 4.54
N ILE A 13 1.75 -8.32 4.67
CA ILE A 13 0.76 -8.70 5.68
C ILE A 13 -0.33 -9.48 4.93
N GLU A 14 -0.33 -10.79 5.04
CA GLU A 14 -1.29 -11.68 4.39
C GLU A 14 -2.32 -12.19 5.41
N GLY A 15 -3.57 -11.77 5.24
CA GLY A 15 -4.71 -12.24 6.05
C GLY A 15 -5.46 -13.37 5.36
N GLU A 16 -6.73 -13.55 5.71
CA GLU A 16 -7.56 -14.60 5.14
C GLU A 16 -8.01 -14.25 3.71
N ASN A 17 -8.38 -12.99 3.49
CA ASN A 17 -9.03 -12.53 2.27
C ASN A 17 -8.26 -11.43 1.54
N GLY A 18 -7.20 -10.87 2.12
CA GLY A 18 -6.41 -9.81 1.51
C GLY A 18 -4.92 -9.92 1.78
N THR A 19 -4.16 -9.15 0.99
CA THR A 19 -2.73 -8.97 1.19
C THR A 19 -2.39 -7.49 1.10
N ILE A 20 -1.59 -7.02 2.05
CA ILE A 20 -0.97 -5.69 2.02
C ILE A 20 0.52 -5.90 1.77
N ALA A 21 1.10 -5.05 0.93
CA ALA A 21 2.53 -4.93 0.75
C ALA A 21 2.97 -3.52 1.17
N LEU A 22 4.10 -3.40 1.87
CA LEU A 22 4.68 -2.11 2.22
C LEU A 22 6.20 -2.13 2.02
N ALA A 23 6.73 -0.99 1.60
CA ALA A 23 8.16 -0.77 1.41
C ALA A 23 8.52 0.69 1.67
N LYS A 24 9.80 0.97 1.98
CA LYS A 24 10.31 2.34 2.07
C LYS A 24 10.24 3.04 0.71
N THR A 25 10.01 4.35 0.72
CA THR A 25 10.03 5.21 -0.48
C THR A 25 11.44 5.50 -0.99
N LYS A 26 12.46 5.48 -0.11
CA LYS A 26 13.87 5.87 -0.36
C LYS A 26 14.09 7.38 -0.56
N GLY A 27 13.11 8.20 -0.19
CA GLY A 27 13.10 9.62 -0.50
C GLY A 27 12.58 9.77 -1.92
N HIS A 28 12.85 10.88 -2.59
CA HIS A 28 12.37 11.16 -3.97
C HIS A 28 10.95 11.73 -4.06
N PHE A 29 10.40 11.64 -5.27
CA PHE A 29 9.09 12.11 -5.63
C PHE A 29 8.38 11.05 -6.48
N PHE A 30 7.06 11.03 -6.42
CA PHE A 30 6.20 10.14 -7.20
C PHE A 30 5.23 10.95 -8.04
N TYR A 31 4.95 10.48 -9.24
CA TYR A 31 3.97 11.10 -10.12
C TYR A 31 2.59 10.48 -9.90
N LEU A 32 1.62 11.32 -9.53
CA LEU A 32 0.22 10.95 -9.43
C LEU A 32 -0.51 11.53 -10.65
N GLU A 33 -0.80 10.69 -11.63
CA GLU A 33 -1.47 11.10 -12.85
C GLU A 33 -2.99 11.04 -12.67
N THR A 34 -3.65 12.18 -12.85
CA THR A 34 -5.11 12.31 -12.77
C THR A 34 -5.67 12.72 -14.13
N GLU A 35 -6.99 12.62 -14.32
CA GLU A 35 -7.62 13.04 -15.58
C GLU A 35 -7.33 14.50 -15.98
N GLN A 36 -7.07 15.39 -15.00
CA GLN A 36 -6.91 16.82 -15.23
C GLN A 36 -5.45 17.27 -15.26
N LYS A 37 -4.56 16.62 -14.50
CA LYS A 37 -3.16 17.01 -14.34
C LYS A 37 -2.33 15.92 -13.68
N GLU A 38 -1.02 16.03 -13.84
CA GLU A 38 -0.04 15.31 -13.04
C GLU A 38 0.24 16.07 -11.73
N ILE A 39 0.36 15.36 -10.62
CA ILE A 39 0.73 15.89 -9.31
C ILE A 39 2.02 15.20 -8.86
N VAL A 40 3.02 15.99 -8.46
CA VAL A 40 4.28 15.47 -7.91
C VAL A 40 4.15 15.37 -6.39
N LEU A 41 4.32 14.16 -5.85
CA LEU A 41 4.29 13.85 -4.42
C LEU A 41 5.72 13.67 -3.92
N PHE A 42 6.23 14.61 -3.12
CA PHE A 42 7.55 14.49 -2.49
C PHE A 42 7.44 13.64 -1.22
N THR A 43 8.45 12.81 -0.97
CA THR A 43 8.50 11.92 0.19
C THR A 43 9.86 11.95 0.87
N GLU A 44 9.86 11.75 2.18
CA GLU A 44 11.09 11.52 2.94
C GLU A 44 11.53 10.05 2.87
N PRO A 45 12.82 9.73 3.08
CA PRO A 45 13.35 8.35 3.05
C PRO A 45 12.65 7.35 3.95
N GLU A 46 12.18 7.81 5.11
CA GLU A 46 11.56 6.96 6.10
C GLU A 46 10.10 6.65 5.77
N GLU A 47 9.47 7.40 4.86
CA GLU A 47 8.08 7.20 4.45
C GLU A 47 7.85 5.88 3.71
N LEU A 48 6.57 5.49 3.58
CA LEU A 48 6.18 4.21 3.04
C LEU A 48 5.40 4.37 1.74
N ILE A 49 5.61 3.42 0.83
CA ILE A 49 4.69 3.08 -0.22
C ILE A 49 3.96 1.79 0.18
N VAL A 50 2.63 1.85 0.25
CA VAL A 50 1.77 0.77 0.73
C VAL A 50 0.77 0.42 -0.36
N ALA A 51 0.72 -0.85 -0.75
CA ALA A 51 -0.27 -1.37 -1.68
C ALA A 51 -1.15 -2.44 -1.03
N SER A 52 -2.39 -2.53 -1.46
CA SER A 52 -3.31 -3.57 -1.01
C SER A 52 -3.99 -4.23 -2.20
N SER A 53 -4.31 -5.51 -2.04
CA SER A 53 -5.11 -6.29 -2.96
C SER A 53 -6.04 -7.20 -2.19
N PHE A 54 -7.23 -7.44 -2.75
CA PHE A 54 -8.05 -8.58 -2.35
C PHE A 54 -7.40 -9.87 -2.86
N GLY A 55 -7.49 -10.95 -2.08
CA GLY A 55 -6.88 -12.24 -2.34
C GLY A 55 -5.52 -12.43 -1.64
N ARG A 56 -4.97 -13.64 -1.82
CA ARG A 56 -3.74 -14.11 -1.17
C ARG A 56 -2.89 -15.00 -2.08
N GLY A 57 -1.68 -15.33 -1.63
CA GLY A 57 -0.77 -16.24 -2.31
C GLY A 57 0.16 -15.57 -3.34
N GLU A 58 1.02 -16.38 -3.96
CA GLU A 58 2.16 -15.92 -4.78
C GLU A 58 1.75 -14.96 -5.91
N LYS A 59 0.65 -15.24 -6.60
CA LYS A 59 0.15 -14.37 -7.68
C LYS A 59 -0.15 -12.96 -7.18
N ILE A 60 -0.77 -12.84 -6.00
CA ILE A 60 -1.12 -11.54 -5.42
C ILE A 60 0.13 -10.83 -4.91
N ARG A 61 1.01 -11.54 -4.20
CA ARG A 61 2.29 -10.99 -3.70
C ARG A 61 3.16 -10.45 -4.83
N ARG A 62 3.28 -11.19 -5.93
CA ARG A 62 4.02 -10.75 -7.13
C ARG A 62 3.34 -9.60 -7.86
N GLY A 63 2.02 -9.57 -7.88
CA GLY A 63 1.27 -8.44 -8.43
C GLY A 63 1.53 -7.16 -7.65
N LEU A 64 1.44 -7.23 -6.32
CA LEU A 64 1.76 -6.11 -5.42
C LEU A 64 3.22 -5.68 -5.56
N HIS A 65 4.15 -6.64 -5.55
CA HIS A 65 5.57 -6.39 -5.78
C HIS A 65 5.81 -5.62 -7.07
N CYS A 66 5.28 -6.13 -8.19
CA CYS A 66 5.40 -5.49 -9.50
C CYS A 66 4.83 -4.07 -9.46
N THR A 67 3.63 -3.87 -8.90
CA THR A 67 3.03 -2.52 -8.78
C THR A 67 3.94 -1.57 -8.01
N LEU A 68 4.45 -1.98 -6.85
CA LEU A 68 5.34 -1.15 -6.04
C LEU A 68 6.67 -0.89 -6.75
N PHE A 69 7.23 -1.90 -7.41
CA PHE A 69 8.48 -1.81 -8.15
C PHE A 69 8.38 -0.86 -9.34
N GLN A 70 7.30 -0.94 -10.12
CA GLN A 70 7.06 -0.02 -11.23
C GLN A 70 7.02 1.44 -10.75
N ILE A 71 6.36 1.70 -9.63
CA ILE A 71 6.22 3.06 -9.09
C ILE A 71 7.53 3.55 -8.46
N ARG A 72 8.16 2.73 -7.60
CA ARG A 72 9.33 3.12 -6.80
C ARG A 72 10.65 3.08 -7.55
N GLU A 73 10.88 2.04 -8.36
CA GLU A 73 12.18 1.82 -9.00
C GLU A 73 12.20 2.26 -10.45
N LEU A 74 11.05 2.25 -11.13
CA LEU A 74 10.94 2.64 -12.54
C LEU A 74 10.24 3.98 -12.76
N GLU A 75 9.93 4.70 -11.69
CA GLU A 75 9.29 6.03 -11.72
C GLU A 75 7.97 6.06 -12.51
N ALA A 76 7.28 4.92 -12.61
CA ALA A 76 6.00 4.86 -13.30
C ALA A 76 4.95 5.68 -12.53
N PRO A 77 4.09 6.45 -13.23
CA PRO A 77 3.08 7.25 -12.56
C PRO A 77 2.03 6.34 -11.90
N LEU A 78 1.62 6.72 -10.70
CA LEU A 78 0.43 6.20 -10.05
C LEU A 78 -0.81 6.80 -10.72
N ILE A 79 -1.51 5.99 -11.50
CA ILE A 79 -2.68 6.43 -12.28
C ILE A 79 -3.93 6.42 -11.40
N VAL A 80 -4.54 7.59 -11.23
CA VAL A 80 -5.82 7.77 -10.55
C VAL A 80 -6.93 7.89 -11.59
N LEU A 81 -7.78 6.87 -11.64
CA LEU A 81 -8.92 6.86 -12.54
C LEU A 81 -10.09 7.71 -11.99
N PRO A 82 -10.81 8.45 -12.84
CA PRO A 82 -12.01 9.15 -12.41
C PRO A 82 -13.09 8.17 -11.94
N LYS A 83 -13.99 8.65 -11.07
CA LYS A 83 -15.10 7.84 -10.55
C LYS A 83 -15.95 7.29 -11.70
N GLY A 84 -16.18 5.98 -11.70
CA GLY A 84 -16.99 5.31 -12.72
C GLY A 84 -16.22 4.93 -13.99
N HIS A 85 -14.90 5.09 -14.03
CA HIS A 85 -14.11 4.68 -15.18
C HIS A 85 -14.24 3.16 -15.47
N PRO A 86 -14.39 2.72 -16.74
CA PRO A 86 -14.58 1.30 -17.08
C PRO A 86 -13.42 0.37 -16.66
N ALA A 87 -12.24 0.93 -16.37
CA ALA A 87 -11.08 0.18 -15.90
C ALA A 87 -11.02 0.05 -14.37
N SER A 88 -11.77 0.83 -13.59
CA SER A 88 -11.72 0.76 -12.12
C SER A 88 -11.99 -0.66 -11.57
N PRO A 89 -12.93 -1.46 -12.10
CA PRO A 89 -13.13 -2.85 -11.62
C PRO A 89 -11.95 -3.80 -11.93
N ARG A 90 -11.08 -3.40 -12.86
CA ARG A 90 -9.86 -4.15 -13.26
C ARG A 90 -8.64 -3.77 -12.44
N LEU A 91 -8.65 -2.62 -11.73
CA LEU A 91 -7.61 -2.29 -10.76
C LEU A 91 -7.75 -3.23 -9.56
N LYS A 92 -6.86 -4.22 -9.51
CA LYS A 92 -6.80 -5.19 -8.40
C LYS A 92 -5.92 -4.75 -7.26
N THR A 93 -5.10 -3.72 -7.49
CA THR A 93 -4.21 -3.13 -6.51
C THR A 93 -4.52 -1.64 -6.37
N VAL A 94 -4.54 -1.15 -5.15
CA VAL A 94 -4.54 0.29 -4.85
C VAL A 94 -3.28 0.61 -4.05
N VAL A 95 -2.81 1.86 -4.14
CA VAL A 95 -1.54 2.30 -3.55
C VAL A 95 -1.76 3.58 -2.75
N SER A 96 -1.06 3.69 -1.63
CA SER A 96 -0.93 4.87 -0.77
C SER A 96 0.55 5.17 -0.59
N ILE A 97 0.93 6.44 -0.59
CA ILE A 97 2.30 6.90 -0.43
C ILE A 97 2.32 8.01 0.63
N GLY A 98 3.20 7.89 1.63
CA GLY A 98 3.42 8.93 2.61
C GLY A 98 3.78 8.40 4.01
N PRO A 99 3.63 9.24 5.06
CA PRO A 99 4.05 8.90 6.42
C PRO A 99 3.08 7.96 7.14
N SER A 100 1.84 7.86 6.69
CA SER A 100 0.88 6.88 7.22
C SER A 100 -0.17 6.47 6.20
N THR A 101 -0.68 5.25 6.38
CA THR A 101 -1.76 4.66 5.60
C THR A 101 -2.78 4.02 6.53
N ARG A 102 -4.03 4.48 6.45
CA ARG A 102 -5.18 3.89 7.14
C ARG A 102 -5.93 2.95 6.23
N LEU A 103 -6.20 1.74 6.71
CA LEU A 103 -6.93 0.72 5.96
C LEU A 103 -8.43 0.77 6.25
N SER A 104 -9.24 0.68 5.19
CA SER A 104 -10.70 0.69 5.31
C SER A 104 -11.39 -0.22 4.29
N CYS A 105 -12.31 -1.07 4.76
CA CYS A 105 -13.21 -1.85 3.90
C CYS A 105 -14.48 -1.08 3.50
N MET A 106 -14.72 0.09 4.10
CA MET A 106 -15.92 0.90 3.85
C MET A 106 -15.80 1.85 2.66
N ILE A 107 -14.66 1.80 1.95
CA ILE A 107 -14.37 2.70 0.84
C ILE A 107 -14.39 1.94 -0.48
N LEU A 108 -14.88 2.59 -1.53
CA LEU A 108 -14.76 2.07 -2.88
C LEU A 108 -13.29 2.22 -3.33
N PRO A 109 -12.62 1.14 -3.78
CA PRO A 109 -11.23 1.19 -4.22
C PRO A 109 -10.98 2.32 -5.24
N GLY A 110 -9.96 3.15 -4.98
CA GLY A 110 -9.54 4.21 -5.90
C GLY A 110 -10.53 5.37 -6.03
N THR A 111 -11.46 5.56 -5.08
CA THR A 111 -12.47 6.64 -5.17
C THR A 111 -12.32 7.74 -4.12
N HIS A 112 -11.32 7.66 -3.25
CA HIS A 112 -11.11 8.65 -2.20
C HIS A 112 -9.98 9.61 -2.57
N PRO A 113 -10.17 10.93 -2.37
CA PRO A 113 -9.15 11.93 -2.70
C PRO A 113 -7.96 11.86 -1.74
N GLU A 114 -8.19 11.37 -0.53
CA GLU A 114 -7.20 11.19 0.53
C GLU A 114 -6.20 10.08 0.17
N GLN A 115 -4.92 10.45 -0.03
CA GLN A 115 -3.85 9.50 -0.40
C GLN A 115 -3.41 8.60 0.77
N ASN A 116 -3.79 8.94 2.00
CA ASN A 116 -3.46 8.18 3.21
C ASN A 116 -4.54 7.14 3.57
N VAL A 117 -5.56 6.93 2.73
CA VAL A 117 -6.64 5.97 2.99
C VAL A 117 -6.68 4.92 1.90
N LEU A 118 -6.49 3.66 2.28
CA LEU A 118 -6.35 2.54 1.36
C LEU A 118 -7.46 1.50 1.57
N CYS A 119 -8.01 1.00 0.46
CA CYS A 119 -9.06 -0.01 0.53
C CYS A 119 -8.45 -1.35 0.95
N GLY A 120 -9.09 -2.09 1.84
CA GLY A 120 -8.61 -3.39 2.28
C GLY A 120 -9.74 -4.36 2.59
N SER A 121 -9.39 -5.64 2.73
CA SER A 121 -10.28 -6.66 3.27
C SER A 121 -10.73 -6.30 4.69
N GLU A 122 -11.90 -6.82 5.10
CA GLU A 122 -12.52 -6.50 6.40
C GLU A 122 -11.58 -6.75 7.59
N GLU A 123 -10.76 -7.80 7.52
CA GLU A 123 -9.74 -8.16 8.51
C GLU A 123 -8.68 -7.07 8.77
N PHE A 124 -8.51 -6.13 7.84
CA PHE A 124 -7.58 -5.01 7.97
C PHE A 124 -8.27 -3.69 8.29
N HIS A 125 -9.59 -3.68 8.41
CA HIS A 125 -10.33 -2.45 8.67
C HIS A 125 -9.88 -1.79 9.98
N GLY A 126 -9.54 -0.51 9.91
CA GLY A 126 -9.13 0.28 11.07
C GLY A 126 -7.66 0.10 11.46
N LEU A 127 -6.89 -0.76 10.77
CA LEU A 127 -5.44 -0.78 10.91
C LEU A 127 -4.84 0.52 10.36
N GLU A 128 -3.80 0.98 11.03
CA GLU A 128 -3.01 2.13 10.59
C GLU A 128 -1.54 1.69 10.51
N ILE A 129 -0.95 1.87 9.33
CA ILE A 129 0.46 1.61 9.06
C ILE A 129 1.17 2.95 9.08
N ILE A 130 2.14 3.10 9.98
CA ILE A 130 2.84 4.35 10.22
C ILE A 130 4.32 4.12 9.92
N ALA A 131 4.90 5.02 9.14
CA ALA A 131 6.30 5.04 8.82
C ALA A 131 7.16 5.30 10.07
N GLU A 132 8.18 4.48 10.29
CA GLU A 132 9.19 4.68 11.33
C GLU A 132 10.59 4.45 10.76
N PRO A 133 11.66 5.07 11.28
CA PRO A 133 13.01 4.91 10.71
C PRO A 133 13.44 3.43 10.51
N GLU A 134 13.15 2.54 11.46
CA GLU A 134 13.52 1.12 11.40
C GLU A 134 12.50 0.22 10.68
N GLY A 135 11.41 0.79 10.16
CA GLY A 135 10.43 0.06 9.36
C GLY A 135 9.03 0.67 9.42
N ALA A 136 8.11 -0.02 10.08
CA ALA A 136 6.71 0.43 10.22
C ALA A 136 6.07 0.00 11.55
N GLU A 137 5.30 0.90 12.15
CA GLU A 137 4.36 0.59 13.23
C GLU A 137 2.98 0.29 12.64
N VAL A 138 2.41 -0.86 13.00
CA VAL A 138 1.02 -1.23 12.68
C VAL A 138 0.17 -1.10 13.95
N LYS A 139 -0.67 -0.06 14.01
CA LYS A 139 -1.66 0.18 15.07
C LYS A 139 -2.98 -0.52 14.77
N GLY A 140 -3.74 -0.79 15.83
CA GLY A 140 -5.01 -1.52 15.74
C GLY A 140 -4.86 -3.03 15.61
N TRP A 141 -3.62 -3.55 15.68
CA TRP A 141 -3.38 -4.99 15.65
C TRP A 141 -3.95 -5.67 16.91
N PRO A 142 -4.84 -6.68 16.79
CA PRO A 142 -5.49 -7.26 17.95
C PRO A 142 -4.54 -8.15 18.77
N ALA A 143 -4.67 -8.03 20.09
CA ALA A 143 -3.73 -8.61 21.06
C ALA A 143 -3.82 -10.14 21.26
N GLY A 144 -4.70 -10.86 20.53
CA GLY A 144 -5.00 -12.27 20.84
C GLY A 144 -5.50 -13.14 19.68
N GLY A 145 -5.36 -12.72 18.42
CA GLY A 145 -5.78 -13.50 17.25
C GLY A 145 -4.74 -13.47 16.15
N GLN A 146 -4.48 -14.62 15.52
CA GLN A 146 -3.63 -14.72 14.34
C GLN A 146 -4.45 -14.24 13.13
N ILE A 147 -4.53 -12.92 12.93
CA ILE A 147 -5.33 -12.31 11.85
C ILE A 147 -4.60 -12.38 10.51
N ALA A 148 -3.28 -12.27 10.54
CA ALA A 148 -2.46 -12.28 9.35
C ALA A 148 -1.04 -12.75 9.65
N SER A 149 -0.41 -13.32 8.64
CA SER A 149 1.02 -13.63 8.64
C SER A 149 1.81 -12.44 8.11
N VAL A 150 2.96 -12.17 8.71
CA VAL A 150 3.89 -11.16 8.23
C VAL A 150 5.11 -11.86 7.66
N THR A 151 5.47 -11.53 6.42
CA THR A 151 6.71 -11.99 5.78
C THR A 151 7.49 -10.80 5.28
N VAL A 152 8.80 -10.77 5.52
CA VAL A 152 9.72 -9.79 4.94
C VAL A 152 10.63 -10.51 3.96
N GLU A 153 10.81 -9.94 2.79
CA GLU A 153 11.73 -10.45 1.78
C GLU A 153 12.40 -9.31 1.03
N ARG A 154 13.40 -9.65 0.21
CA ARG A 154 14.11 -8.67 -0.60
C ARG A 154 13.15 -8.07 -1.66
N PHE A 155 13.16 -6.75 -1.76
CA PHE A 155 12.44 -5.97 -2.77
C PHE A 155 13.09 -6.13 -4.15
#